data_AF-A0A939VQN2-F1
#
_entry.id   AF-A0A939VQN2-F1
#
_cell.length_a   1.000
_cell.length_b   1.000
_cell.length_c   1.000
_cell.angle_alpha   90.00
_cell.angle_beta   90.00
_cell.angle_gamma   90.00
#
_symmetry.space_group_name_H-M   'P 1'
#
loop_
_entity.id
_entity.type
_entity.pdbx_description
1 polymer ?
#
loop_
_entity_poly.entity_id
_entity_poly.type
_entity_poly.pdbx_seq_one_letter_code
_entity_poly.pdbx_strand_id
1 'polypeptide(L)'
;MRRKLKGIVLSLILILQLAVPNIKAYAAETLYDNRTGTQDGYSFELWKDYGNTSMTLNAGGTFECSWSNIGNALFRKGQKFDSTRTYSQMGNISVEYGCNYQPNGNSYLCVYGWMKNPLVEYYIVDSWGNWRPPGASPKGQITVDGGTYDVYETTRYNQPSIEGNTTFQQYWSVRTSKRTSGTISVTEHFKAWERMGMRCGNLYETALTVEGYQSSGTANVYKNVLTIGGNGGGNQGGNQGGNQGGNQGGNQGGNQGGNTGSSGGDTTVQCESMSISGPYAGKIGNPFNGVALYANNDAVTYNQYFGYGTHDFTLRACSNNNNMARVDLQIGGEYKGTFYYGGSYPAEYTIKNVSHKAGNQEVKLIVTADDGNWDAYIDYFKIGGSSGESSGGNGGGNQSGNQGGNTGYVQPQPTGKLVALTFDDGPSSTTNDVLDVLERYDVKATFFLIGQNVNSNTMATMQRQVRMGCELANHTYTHEDLAYKSAQDIKNQVEWCSSAIKNTVGVDVKFFRAPNLSVNNTVYQSVDLPFIQGITCNDWESYVSASQRASTVLNSVQDGSIILLHDFQGNYNTVQALPTIIESLKNQGYTFVTLSELFELKGVNPNQEYKSWSRVP
;
A
#
# COMPACT_ATOMS: atom_id res chain seq x y z
N MET A 1 -9.63 -71.71 38.83
CA MET A 1 -10.64 -70.87 38.16
C MET A 1 -9.94 -69.64 37.59
N ARG A 2 -9.76 -69.57 36.26
CA ARG A 2 -8.98 -68.55 35.54
C ARG A 2 -9.85 -67.32 35.25
N ARG A 3 -9.44 -66.10 35.63
CA ARG A 3 -10.02 -64.84 35.13
C ARG A 3 -9.04 -64.19 34.17
N LYS A 4 -9.44 -64.04 32.90
CA LYS A 4 -8.68 -63.42 31.81
C LYS A 4 -8.96 -61.91 31.78
N LEU A 5 -7.88 -61.13 31.69
CA LEU A 5 -7.86 -59.75 31.21
C LEU A 5 -8.53 -59.66 29.83
N LYS A 6 -9.39 -58.67 29.61
CA LYS A 6 -9.80 -58.22 28.27
C LYS A 6 -9.30 -56.79 28.07
N GLY A 7 -8.40 -56.64 27.10
CA GLY A 7 -7.83 -55.37 26.68
C GLY A 7 -8.83 -54.50 25.92
N ILE A 8 -8.60 -53.21 26.05
CA ILE A 8 -9.26 -52.09 25.37
C ILE A 8 -8.72 -52.00 23.95
N VAL A 9 -9.61 -51.97 22.95
CA VAL A 9 -9.32 -51.41 21.62
C VAL A 9 -10.50 -50.50 21.28
N LEU A 10 -10.30 -49.19 21.45
CA LEU A 10 -11.24 -48.17 21.00
C LEU A 10 -10.69 -47.61 19.68
N SER A 11 -11.29 -47.99 18.56
CA SER A 11 -10.98 -47.43 17.25
C SER A 11 -11.55 -46.02 17.16
N LEU A 12 -10.69 -44.99 17.26
CA LEU A 12 -11.06 -43.62 16.90
C LEU A 12 -10.94 -43.46 15.37
N ILE A 13 -12.09 -43.38 14.70
CA ILE A 13 -12.19 -42.84 13.34
C ILE A 13 -12.16 -41.32 13.48
N LEU A 14 -11.02 -40.71 13.15
CA LEU A 14 -10.87 -39.25 13.07
C LEU A 14 -11.44 -38.79 11.73
N ILE A 15 -12.68 -38.30 11.73
CA ILE A 15 -13.24 -37.56 10.59
C ILE A 15 -12.56 -36.18 10.59
N LEU A 16 -11.68 -35.97 9.62
CA LEU A 16 -11.07 -34.67 9.33
C LEU A 16 -12.17 -33.74 8.78
N GLN A 17 -12.83 -32.99 9.67
CA GLN A 17 -13.65 -31.86 9.24
C GLN A 17 -12.70 -30.75 8.78
N LEU A 18 -12.57 -30.61 7.46
CA LEU A 18 -12.03 -29.41 6.84
C LEU A 18 -12.85 -28.22 7.32
N ALA A 19 -12.27 -27.40 8.19
CA ALA A 19 -12.79 -26.08 8.52
C ALA A 19 -12.56 -25.20 7.29
N VAL A 20 -13.52 -25.25 6.36
CA VAL A 20 -13.66 -24.22 5.33
C VAL A 20 -13.98 -22.92 6.08
N PRO A 21 -13.22 -21.83 5.89
CA PRO A 21 -13.57 -20.56 6.50
C PRO A 21 -15.00 -20.20 6.06
N ASN A 22 -15.83 -19.84 7.04
CA ASN A 22 -17.15 -19.27 6.79
C ASN A 22 -16.97 -17.93 6.08
N ILE A 23 -16.85 -17.97 4.75
CA ILE A 23 -17.19 -16.83 3.91
C ILE A 23 -18.69 -16.61 4.18
N LYS A 24 -19.05 -15.48 4.78
CA LYS A 24 -20.45 -15.04 4.71
C LYS A 24 -20.74 -14.80 3.24
N ALA A 25 -21.26 -15.82 2.56
CA ALA A 25 -21.87 -15.66 1.26
C ALA A 25 -23.10 -14.76 1.49
N TYR A 26 -22.96 -13.47 1.21
CA TYR A 26 -24.14 -12.65 0.99
C TYR A 26 -24.85 -13.26 -0.22
N ALA A 27 -26.15 -13.57 -0.08
CA ALA A 27 -26.97 -13.86 -1.24
C ALA A 27 -26.85 -12.67 -2.19
N ALA A 28 -26.60 -12.91 -3.48
CA ALA A 28 -26.44 -11.86 -4.47
C ALA A 28 -27.68 -10.95 -4.46
N GLU A 29 -27.51 -9.70 -4.01
CA GLU A 29 -28.60 -8.73 -3.95
C GLU A 29 -28.83 -8.17 -5.34
N THR A 30 -30.07 -8.26 -5.85
CA THR A 30 -30.45 -7.64 -7.13
C THR A 30 -31.25 -6.37 -6.89
N LEU A 31 -30.76 -5.27 -7.43
CA LEU A 31 -31.38 -3.95 -7.37
C LEU A 31 -32.10 -3.65 -8.68
N TYR A 32 -33.31 -3.12 -8.60
CA TYR A 32 -34.08 -2.70 -9.77
C TYR A 32 -34.23 -1.18 -9.85
N ASP A 33 -34.11 -0.48 -8.72
CA ASP A 33 -34.37 0.95 -8.56
C ASP A 33 -33.23 1.69 -7.88
N ASN A 34 -33.25 3.02 -8.01
CA ASN A 34 -32.18 3.91 -7.58
C ASN A 34 -31.75 3.61 -6.15
N ARG A 35 -30.48 3.25 -5.98
CA ARG A 35 -29.93 2.90 -4.69
C ARG A 35 -28.43 3.09 -4.67
N THR A 36 -27.96 3.64 -3.56
CA THR A 36 -26.55 3.71 -3.20
C THR A 36 -26.31 2.92 -1.93
N GLY A 37 -25.09 2.41 -1.74
CA GLY A 37 -24.72 1.71 -0.52
C GLY A 37 -23.27 1.23 -0.55
N THR A 38 -22.93 0.35 0.38
CA THR A 38 -21.59 -0.25 0.47
C THR A 38 -21.71 -1.77 0.60
N GLN A 39 -20.88 -2.51 -0.13
CA GLN A 39 -20.76 -3.96 -0.04
C GLN A 39 -19.29 -4.36 -0.23
N ASP A 40 -18.76 -5.24 0.63
CA ASP A 40 -17.40 -5.78 0.55
C ASP A 40 -16.30 -4.72 0.39
N GLY A 41 -16.46 -3.57 1.05
CA GLY A 41 -15.53 -2.45 0.97
C GLY A 41 -15.68 -1.55 -0.26
N TYR A 42 -16.63 -1.83 -1.15
CA TYR A 42 -16.94 -1.00 -2.32
C TYR A 42 -18.23 -0.20 -2.11
N SER A 43 -18.19 1.08 -2.44
CA SER A 43 -19.40 1.87 -2.67
C SER A 43 -20.05 1.42 -3.98
N PHE A 44 -21.35 1.16 -3.98
CA PHE A 44 -22.11 0.86 -5.18
C PHE A 44 -23.20 1.91 -5.42
N GLU A 45 -23.56 2.10 -6.68
CA GLU A 45 -24.71 2.91 -7.06
C GLU A 45 -25.38 2.36 -8.32
N LEU A 46 -26.69 2.16 -8.23
CA LEU A 46 -27.59 2.09 -9.38
C LEU A 46 -28.35 3.41 -9.44
N TRP A 47 -28.26 4.10 -10.57
CA TRP A 47 -29.05 5.29 -10.84
C TRP A 47 -29.67 5.18 -12.23
N LYS A 48 -30.95 5.52 -12.36
CA LYS A 48 -31.67 5.68 -13.63
C LYS A 48 -32.67 6.83 -13.56
N ASP A 49 -33.05 7.35 -14.72
CA ASP A 49 -34.20 8.25 -14.86
C ASP A 49 -35.53 7.48 -15.05
N TYR A 50 -35.64 6.67 -16.10
CA TYR A 50 -36.77 5.80 -16.42
C TYR A 50 -36.29 4.52 -17.12
N GLY A 51 -37.21 3.58 -17.34
CA GLY A 51 -36.94 2.29 -17.99
C GLY A 51 -36.64 1.17 -16.98
N ASN A 52 -36.28 -0.01 -17.48
CA ASN A 52 -36.04 -1.18 -16.64
C ASN A 52 -34.54 -1.42 -16.47
N THR A 53 -34.13 -1.65 -15.23
CA THR A 53 -32.73 -1.95 -14.88
C THR A 53 -32.67 -3.10 -13.90
N SER A 54 -31.61 -3.90 -13.95
CA SER A 54 -31.23 -4.80 -12.87
C SER A 54 -29.74 -4.65 -12.58
N MET A 55 -29.34 -4.65 -11.31
CA MET A 55 -27.94 -4.70 -10.88
C MET A 55 -27.79 -5.75 -9.80
N THR A 56 -27.11 -6.85 -10.12
CA THR A 56 -26.79 -7.90 -9.17
C THR A 56 -25.42 -7.62 -8.57
N LEU A 57 -25.38 -7.37 -7.26
CA LEU A 57 -24.15 -7.09 -6.54
C LEU A 57 -23.44 -8.41 -6.20
N ASN A 58 -22.25 -8.60 -6.77
CA ASN A 58 -21.40 -9.77 -6.53
C ASN A 58 -20.23 -9.41 -5.58
N ALA A 59 -19.37 -10.38 -5.25
CA ALA A 59 -18.29 -10.20 -4.28
C ALA A 59 -17.30 -9.08 -4.67
N GLY A 60 -16.82 -8.33 -3.68
CA GLY A 60 -15.85 -7.24 -3.90
C GLY A 60 -16.37 -6.17 -4.85
N GLY A 61 -15.56 -5.74 -5.82
CA GLY A 61 -15.94 -4.73 -6.81
C GLY A 61 -16.86 -5.23 -7.94
N THR A 62 -17.18 -6.52 -8.00
CA THR A 62 -17.88 -7.13 -9.13
C THR A 62 -19.40 -6.91 -9.09
N PHE A 63 -20.03 -6.86 -10.26
CA PHE A 63 -21.48 -6.76 -10.44
C PHE A 63 -21.91 -7.18 -11.84
N GLU A 64 -23.17 -7.58 -11.96
CA GLU A 64 -23.84 -7.79 -13.24
C GLU A 64 -24.94 -6.77 -13.41
N CYS A 65 -25.17 -6.30 -14.63
CA CYS A 65 -26.28 -5.42 -14.91
C CYS A 65 -26.99 -5.73 -16.23
N SER A 66 -28.28 -5.44 -16.25
CA SER A 66 -29.08 -5.37 -17.47
C SER A 66 -29.89 -4.08 -17.50
N TRP A 67 -30.12 -3.56 -18.70
CA TRP A 67 -30.98 -2.40 -18.90
C TRP A 67 -31.79 -2.55 -20.18
N SER A 68 -33.01 -2.00 -20.16
CA SER A 68 -33.86 -1.93 -21.35
C SER A 68 -34.76 -0.71 -21.32
N ASN A 69 -34.93 -0.07 -22.48
CA ASN A 69 -35.81 1.09 -22.68
C ASN A 69 -35.55 2.23 -21.66
N ILE A 70 -34.28 2.45 -21.31
CA ILE A 70 -33.89 3.52 -20.37
C ILE A 70 -33.71 4.86 -21.07
N GLY A 71 -33.78 5.96 -20.32
CA GLY A 71 -33.30 7.27 -20.78
C GLY A 71 -31.80 7.39 -20.55
N ASN A 72 -31.39 7.35 -19.29
CA ASN A 72 -30.02 7.17 -18.82
C ASN A 72 -30.00 6.23 -17.61
N ALA A 73 -29.02 5.32 -17.56
CA ALA A 73 -28.79 4.44 -16.43
C ALA A 73 -27.29 4.24 -16.18
N LEU A 74 -26.87 4.35 -14.92
CA LEU A 74 -25.51 4.14 -14.47
C LEU A 74 -25.47 3.02 -13.42
N PHE A 75 -24.56 2.08 -13.64
CA PHE A 75 -24.29 0.94 -12.78
C PHE A 75 -22.82 0.98 -12.38
N ARG A 76 -22.52 1.13 -11.09
CA ARG A 76 -21.12 1.30 -10.68
C ARG A 76 -20.77 0.74 -9.32
N LYS A 77 -19.51 0.31 -9.22
CA LYS A 77 -18.83 -0.07 -7.96
C LYS A 77 -17.43 0.52 -7.92
N GLY A 78 -17.11 1.16 -6.80
CA GLY A 78 -15.84 1.85 -6.59
C GLY A 78 -15.72 2.36 -5.16
N GLN A 79 -15.21 3.58 -5.01
CA GLN A 79 -15.10 4.22 -3.71
C GLN A 79 -15.51 5.68 -3.77
N LYS A 80 -16.31 6.09 -2.78
CA LYS A 80 -16.59 7.50 -2.49
C LYS A 80 -15.63 8.01 -1.41
N PHE A 81 -15.27 9.27 -1.50
CA PHE A 81 -14.29 9.94 -0.64
C PHE A 81 -14.91 11.20 -0.02
N ASP A 82 -14.27 11.70 1.03
CA ASP A 82 -14.70 12.87 1.80
C ASP A 82 -14.46 14.21 1.08
N SER A 83 -13.86 14.21 -0.11
CA SER A 83 -13.50 15.41 -0.87
C SER A 83 -12.52 16.35 -0.16
N THR A 84 -11.69 15.83 0.75
CA THR A 84 -10.66 16.62 1.44
C THR A 84 -9.30 16.55 0.77
N ARG A 85 -9.06 15.53 -0.05
CA ARG A 85 -7.77 15.24 -0.67
C ARG A 85 -7.82 15.24 -2.20
N THR A 86 -6.77 15.77 -2.80
CA THR A 86 -6.47 15.63 -4.23
C THR A 86 -5.96 14.22 -4.54
N TYR A 87 -5.97 13.83 -5.81
CA TYR A 87 -5.45 12.52 -6.21
C TYR A 87 -3.96 12.34 -5.87
N SER A 88 -3.16 13.40 -5.87
CA SER A 88 -1.74 13.35 -5.51
C SER A 88 -1.54 13.03 -4.03
N GLN A 89 -2.42 13.53 -3.15
CA GLN A 89 -2.43 13.23 -1.72
C GLN A 89 -2.99 11.84 -1.40
N MET A 90 -3.74 11.24 -2.33
CA MET A 90 -4.28 9.89 -2.19
C MET A 90 -3.32 8.79 -2.66
N GLY A 91 -2.23 9.15 -3.35
CA GLY A 91 -1.29 8.21 -3.96
C GLY A 91 -1.78 7.65 -5.30
N ASN A 92 -1.15 6.59 -5.80
CA ASN A 92 -1.58 6.01 -7.08
C ASN A 92 -2.99 5.42 -6.97
N ILE A 93 -3.78 5.63 -8.01
CA ILE A 93 -5.10 5.07 -8.20
C ILE A 93 -5.08 4.26 -9.48
N SER A 94 -5.43 2.98 -9.38
CA SER A 94 -5.58 2.09 -10.53
C SER A 94 -6.81 1.20 -10.37
N VAL A 95 -7.37 0.80 -11.51
CA VAL A 95 -8.49 -0.15 -11.57
C VAL A 95 -8.09 -1.31 -12.47
N GLU A 96 -7.95 -2.50 -11.90
CA GLU A 96 -7.80 -3.73 -12.68
C GLU A 96 -9.18 -4.36 -12.89
N TYR A 97 -9.57 -4.59 -14.14
CA TYR A 97 -10.94 -4.97 -14.45
C TYR A 97 -11.08 -5.96 -15.62
N GLY A 98 -12.27 -6.54 -15.72
CA GLY A 98 -12.72 -7.37 -16.82
C GLY A 98 -14.24 -7.39 -16.88
N CYS A 99 -14.77 -7.25 -18.10
CA CYS A 99 -16.21 -7.16 -18.34
C CYS A 99 -16.62 -7.91 -19.61
N ASN A 100 -17.64 -8.77 -19.48
CA ASN A 100 -18.40 -9.28 -20.62
C ASN A 100 -19.45 -8.22 -20.98
N TYR A 101 -19.11 -7.33 -21.90
CA TYR A 101 -19.86 -6.11 -22.19
C TYR A 101 -20.65 -6.23 -23.50
N GLN A 102 -21.98 -6.24 -23.43
CA GLN A 102 -22.89 -6.47 -24.55
C GLN A 102 -23.96 -5.36 -24.67
N PRO A 103 -23.56 -4.13 -25.02
CA PRO A 103 -24.51 -3.04 -25.23
C PRO A 103 -25.30 -3.22 -26.54
N ASN A 104 -26.57 -2.83 -26.51
CA ASN A 104 -27.44 -2.65 -27.68
C ASN A 104 -27.93 -1.20 -27.75
N GLY A 105 -27.12 -0.34 -28.40
CA GLY A 105 -27.35 1.10 -28.48
C GLY A 105 -26.19 1.89 -27.89
N ASN A 106 -26.44 3.11 -27.43
CA ASN A 106 -25.40 3.96 -26.83
C ASN A 106 -25.14 3.54 -25.37
N SER A 107 -23.87 3.35 -25.03
CA SER A 107 -23.43 2.88 -23.71
C SER A 107 -21.92 3.06 -23.58
N TYR A 108 -21.40 3.18 -22.36
CA TYR A 108 -19.98 3.28 -22.06
C TYR A 108 -19.56 2.24 -21.01
N LEU A 109 -18.33 1.74 -21.14
CA LEU A 109 -17.60 1.01 -20.10
C LEU A 109 -16.38 1.84 -19.73
N CYS A 110 -16.35 2.34 -18.50
CA CYS A 110 -15.40 3.38 -18.11
C CYS A 110 -15.07 3.35 -16.61
N VAL A 111 -13.95 3.97 -16.23
CA VAL A 111 -13.82 4.53 -14.89
C VAL A 111 -14.50 5.90 -14.91
N TYR A 112 -15.37 6.15 -13.94
CA TYR A 112 -16.16 7.35 -13.77
C TYR A 112 -15.94 7.93 -12.36
N GLY A 113 -16.12 9.23 -12.21
CA GLY A 113 -16.10 9.84 -10.90
C GLY A 113 -16.34 11.33 -10.90
N TRP A 114 -16.22 11.90 -9.70
CA TRP A 114 -16.34 13.34 -9.48
C TRP A 114 -15.17 13.88 -8.68
N MET A 115 -14.87 15.15 -8.92
CA MET A 115 -13.99 15.98 -8.11
C MET A 115 -14.72 17.24 -7.66
N LYS A 116 -14.29 17.82 -6.54
CA LYS A 116 -14.79 19.10 -6.01
C LYS A 116 -13.66 20.13 -5.95
N ASN A 117 -13.99 21.40 -6.13
CA ASN A 117 -13.03 22.51 -6.10
C ASN A 117 -11.83 22.37 -7.07
N PRO A 118 -12.05 22.30 -8.40
CA PRO A 118 -13.32 22.59 -9.11
C PRO A 118 -14.28 21.40 -9.18
N LEU A 119 -15.57 21.68 -9.40
CA LEU A 119 -16.56 20.64 -9.67
C LEU A 119 -16.33 20.07 -11.09
N VAL A 120 -15.93 18.81 -11.15
CA VAL A 120 -15.61 18.11 -12.40
C VAL A 120 -16.21 16.72 -12.35
N GLU A 121 -16.95 16.37 -13.38
CA GLU A 121 -17.31 14.98 -13.68
C GLU A 121 -16.26 14.40 -14.64
N TYR A 122 -15.81 13.18 -14.46
CA TYR A 122 -14.77 12.64 -15.34
C TYR A 122 -15.01 11.20 -15.77
N TYR A 123 -14.44 10.89 -16.94
CA TYR A 123 -14.56 9.60 -17.60
C TYR A 123 -13.22 9.15 -18.17
N ILE A 124 -12.85 7.90 -17.92
CA ILE A 124 -11.77 7.18 -18.61
C ILE A 124 -12.41 5.97 -19.28
N VAL A 125 -12.71 6.11 -20.58
CA VAL A 125 -13.55 5.21 -21.36
C VAL A 125 -12.71 4.20 -22.12
N ASP A 126 -12.93 2.92 -21.85
CA ASP A 126 -12.21 1.81 -22.49
C ASP A 126 -13.03 1.15 -23.60
N SER A 127 -14.36 1.13 -23.48
CA SER A 127 -15.26 0.64 -24.53
C SER A 127 -16.57 1.43 -24.55
N TRP A 128 -17.34 1.23 -25.61
CA TRP A 128 -18.62 1.88 -25.84
C TRP A 128 -19.53 1.02 -26.73
N GLY A 129 -20.80 1.40 -26.82
CA GLY A 129 -21.79 0.82 -27.71
C GLY A 129 -21.65 1.28 -29.16
N ASN A 130 -22.74 1.80 -29.73
CA ASN A 130 -22.78 2.25 -31.13
C ASN A 130 -22.21 3.66 -31.37
N TRP A 131 -21.90 4.42 -30.32
CA TRP A 131 -21.37 5.78 -30.41
C TRP A 131 -20.14 5.95 -29.52
N ARG A 132 -19.07 6.56 -30.07
CA ARG A 132 -17.84 6.84 -29.32
C ARG A 132 -17.94 8.24 -28.70
N PRO A 133 -17.87 8.38 -27.37
CA PRO A 133 -17.94 9.68 -26.72
C PRO A 133 -16.67 10.53 -26.93
N PRO A 134 -16.69 11.84 -26.61
CA PRO A 134 -17.84 12.65 -26.21
C PRO A 134 -18.42 13.51 -27.35
N GLY A 135 -17.93 13.36 -28.59
CA GLY A 135 -18.39 14.16 -29.74
C GLY A 135 -17.79 15.59 -29.79
N ALA A 136 -16.68 15.82 -29.10
CA ALA A 136 -15.93 17.08 -29.13
C ALA A 136 -14.59 16.93 -29.88
N SER A 137 -13.89 18.03 -30.15
CA SER A 137 -12.50 17.97 -30.66
C SER A 137 -11.53 17.62 -29.53
N PRO A 138 -10.55 16.73 -29.76
CA PRO A 138 -9.60 16.35 -28.72
C PRO A 138 -8.64 17.51 -28.39
N LYS A 139 -8.32 17.67 -27.10
CA LYS A 139 -7.28 18.57 -26.60
C LYS A 139 -5.87 17.99 -26.79
N GLY A 140 -5.77 16.67 -26.86
CA GLY A 140 -4.52 15.95 -27.00
C GLY A 140 -4.74 14.44 -26.93
N GLN A 141 -3.63 13.70 -26.89
CA GLN A 141 -3.63 12.25 -26.72
C GLN A 141 -2.67 11.84 -25.62
N ILE A 142 -2.94 10.68 -25.02
CA ILE A 142 -2.03 10.02 -24.10
C ILE A 142 -1.89 8.54 -24.47
N THR A 143 -0.74 7.96 -24.19
CA THR A 143 -0.50 6.52 -24.33
C THR A 143 -0.19 5.94 -22.95
N VAL A 144 -1.05 5.04 -22.50
CA VAL A 144 -0.96 4.39 -21.18
C VAL A 144 -1.71 3.05 -21.25
N ASP A 145 -1.31 2.09 -20.42
CA ASP A 145 -1.96 0.78 -20.31
C ASP A 145 -2.08 0.02 -21.66
N GLY A 146 -1.09 0.19 -22.54
CA GLY A 146 -1.08 -0.41 -23.88
C GLY A 146 -2.17 0.13 -24.82
N GLY A 147 -2.76 1.29 -24.52
CA GLY A 147 -3.76 1.98 -25.34
C GLY A 147 -3.39 3.43 -25.61
N THR A 148 -3.99 4.00 -26.66
CA THR A 148 -4.01 5.44 -26.87
C THR A 148 -5.39 5.97 -26.52
N TYR A 149 -5.44 7.08 -25.81
CA TYR A 149 -6.68 7.76 -25.43
C TYR A 149 -6.66 9.18 -25.99
N ASP A 150 -7.75 9.56 -26.65
CA ASP A 150 -8.01 10.96 -26.96
C ASP A 150 -8.53 11.66 -25.70
N VAL A 151 -7.97 12.82 -25.38
CA VAL A 151 -8.34 13.62 -24.21
C VAL A 151 -9.28 14.74 -24.63
N TYR A 152 -10.39 14.93 -23.92
CA TYR A 152 -11.37 15.98 -24.19
C TYR A 152 -11.75 16.72 -22.91
N GLU A 153 -12.18 17.97 -23.08
CA GLU A 153 -12.83 18.76 -22.05
C GLU A 153 -14.13 19.32 -22.64
N THR A 154 -15.24 19.10 -21.95
CA THR A 154 -16.55 19.63 -22.33
C THR A 154 -17.19 20.35 -21.15
N THR A 155 -18.19 21.18 -21.40
CA THR A 155 -18.94 21.89 -20.36
C THR A 155 -20.38 21.39 -20.35
N ARG A 156 -20.89 21.06 -19.16
CA ARG A 156 -22.31 20.76 -18.93
C ARG A 156 -22.97 21.99 -18.33
N TYR A 157 -23.95 22.56 -19.03
CA TYR A 157 -24.65 23.77 -18.59
C TYR A 157 -25.96 23.42 -17.88
N ASN A 158 -26.06 23.80 -16.61
CA ASN A 158 -27.23 23.61 -15.75
C ASN A 158 -27.77 22.16 -15.78
N GLN A 159 -26.88 21.19 -15.51
CA GLN A 159 -27.19 19.76 -15.51
C GLN A 159 -27.14 19.20 -14.09
N PRO A 160 -27.82 18.07 -13.81
CA PRO A 160 -27.70 17.38 -12.53
C PRO A 160 -26.24 17.02 -12.19
N SER A 161 -25.87 17.16 -10.92
CA SER A 161 -24.55 16.83 -10.39
C SER A 161 -24.63 16.42 -8.93
N ILE A 162 -23.49 16.03 -8.34
CA ILE A 162 -23.36 15.78 -6.88
C ILE A 162 -23.58 17.04 -6.01
N GLU A 163 -23.71 18.22 -6.62
CA GLU A 163 -24.04 19.49 -5.95
C GLU A 163 -25.39 20.07 -6.44
N GLY A 164 -26.28 19.22 -6.97
CA GLY A 164 -27.54 19.64 -7.58
C GLY A 164 -27.34 20.16 -9.00
N ASN A 165 -28.34 20.84 -9.56
CA ASN A 165 -28.27 21.37 -10.92
C ASN A 165 -27.30 22.56 -10.96
N THR A 166 -26.21 22.44 -11.71
CA THR A 166 -25.20 23.50 -11.85
C THR A 166 -24.45 23.37 -13.19
N THR A 167 -23.51 24.28 -13.44
CA THR A 167 -22.60 24.22 -14.59
C THR A 167 -21.24 23.72 -14.13
N PHE A 168 -20.72 22.70 -14.81
CA PHE A 168 -19.46 22.04 -14.46
C PHE A 168 -18.73 21.52 -15.69
N GLN A 169 -17.43 21.27 -15.53
CA GLN A 169 -16.60 20.68 -16.58
C GLN A 169 -16.72 19.15 -16.57
N GLN A 170 -16.57 18.56 -17.74
CA GLN A 170 -16.40 17.13 -17.92
C GLN A 170 -15.04 16.84 -18.55
N TYR A 171 -14.27 15.96 -17.90
CA TYR A 171 -12.96 15.51 -18.39
C TYR A 171 -13.04 14.10 -18.94
N TRP A 172 -12.45 13.88 -20.11
CA TRP A 172 -12.54 12.61 -20.79
C TRP A 172 -11.15 12.14 -21.21
N SER A 173 -10.88 10.86 -20.99
CA SER A 173 -9.91 10.08 -21.77
C SER A 173 -10.68 8.98 -22.46
N VAL A 174 -10.72 8.94 -23.79
CA VAL A 174 -11.48 7.93 -24.53
C VAL A 174 -10.53 7.11 -25.38
N ARG A 175 -10.46 5.80 -25.14
CA ARG A 175 -9.56 4.91 -25.89
C ARG A 175 -9.87 4.99 -27.38
N THR A 176 -8.86 4.93 -28.24
CA THR A 176 -9.02 5.00 -29.70
C THR A 176 -9.59 3.71 -30.29
N SER A 177 -9.40 2.58 -29.60
CA SER A 177 -10.02 1.29 -29.90
C SER A 177 -10.62 0.67 -28.64
N LYS A 178 -11.69 -0.12 -28.79
CA LYS A 178 -12.42 -0.73 -27.67
C LYS A 178 -11.56 -1.78 -26.95
N ARG A 179 -11.65 -1.81 -25.62
CA ARG A 179 -11.08 -2.82 -24.71
C ARG A 179 -12.07 -3.08 -23.58
N THR A 180 -12.19 -4.33 -23.11
CA THR A 180 -13.15 -4.67 -22.03
C THR A 180 -12.50 -5.39 -20.84
N SER A 181 -11.17 -5.43 -20.79
CA SER A 181 -10.40 -5.93 -19.64
C SER A 181 -8.99 -5.35 -19.64
N GLY A 182 -8.34 -5.32 -18.47
CA GLY A 182 -6.98 -4.82 -18.28
C GLY A 182 -6.85 -3.94 -17.05
N THR A 183 -5.80 -3.13 -17.01
CA THR A 183 -5.59 -2.09 -15.99
C THR A 183 -5.88 -0.72 -16.57
N ILE A 184 -6.56 0.12 -15.79
CA ILE A 184 -6.69 1.56 -16.04
C ILE A 184 -5.90 2.28 -14.96
N SER A 185 -4.81 2.93 -15.36
CA SER A 185 -3.92 3.71 -14.50
C SER A 185 -4.51 5.11 -14.27
N VAL A 186 -5.56 5.20 -13.46
CA VAL A 186 -6.38 6.42 -13.24
C VAL A 186 -5.52 7.64 -12.94
N THR A 187 -4.51 7.52 -12.07
CA THR A 187 -3.61 8.62 -11.73
C THR A 187 -2.83 9.17 -12.93
N GLU A 188 -2.45 8.34 -13.91
CA GLU A 188 -1.74 8.81 -15.11
C GLU A 188 -2.65 9.62 -16.04
N HIS A 189 -3.94 9.28 -16.10
CA HIS A 189 -4.93 10.12 -16.79
C HIS A 189 -5.07 11.48 -16.11
N PHE A 190 -5.18 11.52 -14.78
CA PHE A 190 -5.28 12.77 -14.02
C PHE A 190 -4.04 13.66 -14.21
N LYS A 191 -2.83 13.10 -14.12
CA LYS A 191 -1.59 13.82 -14.40
C LYS A 191 -1.57 14.39 -15.81
N ALA A 192 -2.03 13.62 -16.80
CA ALA A 192 -2.04 14.08 -18.17
C ALA A 192 -3.07 15.20 -18.42
N TRP A 193 -4.24 15.12 -17.78
CA TRP A 193 -5.23 16.20 -17.79
C TRP A 193 -4.64 17.49 -17.22
N GLU A 194 -3.98 17.43 -16.07
CA GLU A 194 -3.34 18.62 -15.49
C GLU A 194 -2.24 19.21 -16.38
N ARG A 195 -1.42 18.36 -17.03
CA ARG A 195 -0.44 18.81 -18.05
C ARG A 195 -1.09 19.50 -19.25
N MET A 196 -2.35 19.17 -19.55
CA MET A 196 -3.16 19.81 -20.61
C MET A 196 -4.01 20.99 -20.09
N GLY A 197 -3.73 21.47 -18.87
CA GLY A 197 -4.41 22.61 -18.26
C GLY A 197 -5.80 22.30 -17.70
N MET A 198 -6.16 21.03 -17.57
CA MET A 198 -7.44 20.57 -17.02
C MET A 198 -7.24 20.29 -15.52
N ARG A 199 -7.51 21.30 -14.68
CA ARG A 199 -7.23 21.26 -13.24
C ARG A 199 -8.10 20.22 -12.51
N CYS A 200 -7.46 19.24 -11.88
CA CYS A 200 -8.15 18.27 -11.03
C CYS A 200 -8.45 18.85 -9.64
N GLY A 201 -9.62 18.48 -9.08
CA GLY A 201 -10.05 18.88 -7.74
C GLY A 201 -9.77 17.82 -6.69
N ASN A 202 -10.35 18.00 -5.50
CA ASN A 202 -10.40 16.98 -4.47
C ASN A 202 -11.31 15.84 -4.91
N LEU A 203 -10.86 14.59 -4.81
CA LEU A 203 -11.63 13.44 -5.28
C LEU A 203 -12.87 13.21 -4.40
N TYR A 204 -14.02 13.03 -5.04
CA TYR A 204 -15.28 12.65 -4.41
C TYR A 204 -15.62 11.19 -4.68
N GLU A 205 -15.36 10.69 -5.88
CA GLU A 205 -15.69 9.31 -6.27
C GLU A 205 -14.76 8.81 -7.36
N THR A 206 -14.37 7.54 -7.30
CA THR A 206 -13.74 6.79 -8.40
C THR A 206 -14.39 5.42 -8.48
N ALA A 207 -15.04 5.09 -9.60
CA ALA A 207 -15.74 3.81 -9.77
C ALA A 207 -15.69 3.27 -11.18
N LEU A 208 -15.53 1.95 -11.32
CA LEU A 208 -15.78 1.28 -12.59
C LEU A 208 -17.28 1.27 -12.85
N THR A 209 -17.66 1.71 -14.06
CA THR A 209 -19.03 2.10 -14.39
C THR A 209 -19.43 1.58 -15.76
N VAL A 210 -20.64 1.04 -15.83
CA VAL A 210 -21.39 0.80 -17.05
C VAL A 210 -22.48 1.86 -17.13
N GLU A 211 -22.48 2.66 -18.20
CA GLU A 211 -23.52 3.65 -18.47
C GLU A 211 -24.30 3.24 -19.73
N GLY A 212 -25.62 3.35 -19.70
CA GLY A 212 -26.48 3.19 -20.86
C GLY A 212 -27.25 4.47 -21.12
N TYR A 213 -27.32 4.92 -22.38
CA TYR A 213 -28.10 6.09 -22.78
C TYR A 213 -29.03 5.73 -23.95
N GLN A 214 -30.34 5.92 -23.77
CA GLN A 214 -31.38 5.60 -24.74
C GLN A 214 -31.19 4.23 -25.41
N SER A 215 -30.87 3.21 -24.61
CA SER A 215 -30.39 1.93 -25.10
C SER A 215 -30.89 0.76 -24.26
N SER A 216 -30.48 -0.43 -24.66
CA SER A 216 -30.61 -1.67 -23.87
C SER A 216 -29.26 -2.38 -23.82
N GLY A 217 -29.11 -3.39 -22.98
CA GLY A 217 -27.88 -4.19 -22.96
C GLY A 217 -27.69 -4.97 -21.68
N THR A 218 -26.60 -5.73 -21.66
CA THR A 218 -26.13 -6.44 -20.48
C THR A 218 -24.62 -6.25 -20.31
N ALA A 219 -24.17 -6.32 -19.07
CA ALA A 219 -22.75 -6.36 -18.76
C ALA A 219 -22.50 -7.21 -17.52
N ASN A 220 -21.49 -8.07 -17.56
CA ASN A 220 -20.97 -8.77 -16.38
C ASN A 220 -19.56 -8.28 -16.09
N VAL A 221 -19.43 -7.43 -15.07
CA VAL A 221 -18.14 -6.99 -14.54
C VAL A 221 -17.62 -8.07 -13.60
N TYR A 222 -16.95 -9.07 -14.18
CA TYR A 222 -16.44 -10.25 -13.46
C TYR A 222 -15.12 -9.98 -12.73
N LYS A 223 -14.42 -8.87 -13.03
CA LYS A 223 -13.26 -8.39 -12.28
C LYS A 223 -13.33 -6.87 -12.15
N ASN A 224 -13.13 -6.38 -10.93
CA ASN A 224 -13.01 -4.95 -10.60
C ASN A 224 -12.27 -4.81 -9.27
N VAL A 225 -11.00 -4.43 -9.35
CA VAL A 225 -10.12 -4.23 -8.20
C VAL A 225 -9.61 -2.79 -8.24
N LEU A 226 -10.17 -1.94 -7.40
CA LEU A 226 -9.70 -0.57 -7.19
C LEU A 226 -8.56 -0.58 -6.16
N THR A 227 -7.42 -0.03 -6.53
CA THR A 227 -6.25 0.12 -5.66
C THR A 227 -5.93 1.60 -5.48
N ILE A 228 -5.74 2.04 -4.23
CA ILE A 228 -5.42 3.42 -3.86
C ILE A 228 -4.19 3.38 -2.95
N GLY A 229 -3.20 4.23 -3.23
CA GLY A 229 -1.95 4.28 -2.47
C GLY A 229 -0.87 3.29 -2.93
N GLY A 230 -1.05 2.62 -4.07
CA GLY A 230 0.00 1.78 -4.69
C GLY A 230 1.11 2.61 -5.35
N ASN A 231 2.16 1.97 -5.87
CA ASN A 231 3.13 2.63 -6.76
C ASN A 231 2.59 2.66 -8.20
N GLY A 232 2.69 3.81 -8.87
CA GLY A 232 2.14 4.03 -10.21
C GLY A 232 2.78 3.17 -11.29
N GLY A 233 2.05 2.15 -11.76
CA GLY A 233 2.40 1.34 -12.92
C GLY A 233 2.06 2.06 -14.23
N GLY A 234 2.81 3.11 -14.57
CA GLY A 234 2.71 3.75 -15.89
C GLY A 234 3.48 2.97 -16.94
N ASN A 235 2.83 2.04 -17.64
CA ASN A 235 3.43 1.34 -18.78
C ASN A 235 3.35 2.25 -20.04
N GLN A 236 4.47 2.89 -20.38
CA GLN A 236 4.64 3.65 -21.64
C GLN A 236 5.20 2.75 -22.76
N GLY A 237 4.54 2.81 -23.92
CA GLY A 237 5.11 2.49 -25.25
C GLY A 237 5.15 1.00 -25.62
N GLY A 238 4.69 0.58 -26.80
CA GLY A 238 5.15 1.06 -28.08
C GLY A 238 4.52 0.23 -29.21
N ASN A 239 3.95 0.94 -30.17
CA ASN A 239 3.31 0.41 -31.36
C ASN A 239 4.38 0.10 -32.43
N GLN A 240 4.42 -1.12 -32.97
CA GLN A 240 5.09 -1.42 -34.22
C GLN A 240 4.04 -1.46 -35.33
N GLY A 241 3.97 -0.39 -36.12
CA GLY A 241 3.35 -0.37 -37.44
C GLY A 241 4.44 -0.02 -38.45
N GLY A 242 4.87 -0.98 -39.25
CA GLY A 242 5.88 -0.77 -40.28
C GLY A 242 5.36 0.09 -41.43
N ASN A 243 6.24 0.86 -42.04
CA ASN A 243 6.36 0.87 -43.50
C ASN A 243 7.75 1.34 -43.94
N GLN A 244 8.21 0.75 -45.05
CA GLN A 244 9.52 0.94 -45.68
C GLN A 244 9.65 2.31 -46.38
N GLY A 245 10.88 2.79 -46.48
CA GLY A 245 11.39 3.47 -47.68
C GLY A 245 11.92 4.90 -47.50
N GLY A 246 13.17 5.13 -47.91
CA GLY A 246 13.56 6.41 -48.52
C GLY A 246 14.69 7.24 -47.90
N ASN A 247 15.94 6.82 -48.18
CA ASN A 247 17.09 7.61 -48.65
C ASN A 247 17.51 8.99 -48.03
N GLN A 248 18.77 9.00 -47.56
CA GLN A 248 19.84 10.03 -47.63
C GLN A 248 19.64 11.50 -47.16
N GLY A 249 20.51 11.90 -46.21
CA GLY A 249 21.22 13.19 -46.27
C GLY A 249 21.40 13.96 -44.94
N GLY A 250 22.65 14.18 -44.52
CA GLY A 250 23.07 15.47 -43.95
C GLY A 250 23.11 15.66 -42.42
N ASN A 251 24.29 15.40 -41.85
CA ASN A 251 24.95 16.02 -40.70
C ASN A 251 24.31 17.29 -40.05
N GLN A 252 23.99 17.26 -38.75
CA GLN A 252 24.56 18.10 -37.66
C GLN A 252 23.84 17.89 -36.32
N GLY A 253 24.60 17.85 -35.24
CA GLY A 253 24.19 17.41 -33.91
C GLY A 253 23.21 18.32 -33.17
N GLY A 254 22.41 17.67 -32.32
CA GLY A 254 21.57 18.28 -31.31
C GLY A 254 21.33 17.28 -30.19
N ASN A 255 22.23 17.27 -29.21
CA ASN A 255 22.07 16.55 -27.95
C ASN A 255 20.94 17.23 -27.15
N GLN A 256 19.81 16.57 -26.94
CA GLN A 256 18.79 16.98 -25.98
C GLN A 256 18.30 15.76 -25.19
N GLY A 257 19.02 15.45 -24.12
CA GLY A 257 18.52 14.62 -23.03
C GLY A 257 17.39 15.35 -22.29
N GLY A 258 16.19 14.77 -22.34
CA GLY A 258 15.04 15.20 -21.55
C GLY A 258 15.22 14.77 -20.10
N ASN A 259 15.70 15.70 -19.28
CA ASN A 259 15.90 15.59 -17.84
C ASN A 259 14.56 15.68 -17.10
N THR A 260 14.09 14.58 -16.49
CA THR A 260 13.00 14.61 -15.51
C THR A 260 13.54 14.24 -14.13
N GLY A 261 13.93 15.27 -13.38
CA GLY A 261 14.31 15.11 -11.97
C GLY A 261 13.10 14.66 -11.14
N SER A 262 13.19 13.47 -10.56
CA SER A 262 12.21 12.93 -9.62
C SER A 262 12.79 12.99 -8.21
N SER A 263 12.13 13.71 -7.31
CA SER A 263 12.47 13.79 -5.90
C SER A 263 11.61 12.82 -5.09
N GLY A 264 12.25 11.78 -4.53
CA GLY A 264 11.89 11.21 -3.22
C GLY A 264 10.62 10.36 -3.12
N GLY A 265 10.19 9.69 -4.18
CA GLY A 265 9.14 8.66 -4.12
C GLY A 265 9.66 7.29 -4.52
N ASP A 266 9.15 6.23 -3.89
CA ASP A 266 9.41 4.85 -4.30
C ASP A 266 9.12 4.70 -5.80
N THR A 267 10.12 4.38 -6.61
CA THR A 267 9.97 4.26 -8.07
C THR A 267 9.83 2.79 -8.44
N THR A 268 8.69 2.38 -8.98
CA THR A 268 8.50 1.03 -9.56
C THR A 268 8.61 1.08 -11.08
N VAL A 269 9.44 0.20 -11.64
CA VAL A 269 9.70 0.06 -13.08
C VAL A 269 9.37 -1.37 -13.49
N GLN A 270 8.48 -1.52 -14.48
CA GLN A 270 8.14 -2.83 -15.03
C GLN A 270 9.32 -3.37 -15.85
N CYS A 271 9.76 -4.60 -15.61
CA CYS A 271 10.95 -5.14 -16.28
C CYS A 271 10.74 -5.26 -17.80
N GLU A 272 9.53 -5.50 -18.27
CA GLU A 272 9.20 -5.54 -19.71
C GLU A 272 9.20 -4.16 -20.39
N SER A 273 9.31 -3.08 -19.63
CA SER A 273 9.49 -1.71 -20.13
C SER A 273 10.97 -1.28 -20.22
N MET A 274 11.90 -2.08 -19.67
CA MET A 274 13.34 -1.83 -19.73
C MET A 274 13.96 -2.27 -21.07
N SER A 275 15.18 -1.83 -21.35
CA SER A 275 15.95 -2.28 -22.51
C SER A 275 16.46 -3.71 -22.28
N ILE A 276 15.91 -4.66 -23.05
CA ILE A 276 16.24 -6.08 -23.00
C ILE A 276 17.51 -6.34 -23.83
N SER A 277 18.45 -7.09 -23.29
CA SER A 277 19.72 -7.44 -23.94
C SER A 277 20.19 -8.83 -23.54
N GLY A 278 21.16 -9.36 -24.27
CA GLY A 278 21.66 -10.73 -24.10
C GLY A 278 21.18 -11.67 -25.20
N PRO A 279 21.70 -12.91 -25.21
CA PRO A 279 21.44 -13.86 -26.29
C PRO A 279 19.98 -14.33 -26.37
N TYR A 280 19.26 -14.43 -25.26
CA TYR A 280 17.94 -15.08 -25.22
C TYR A 280 16.86 -14.32 -24.45
N ALA A 281 17.22 -13.25 -23.72
CA ALA A 281 16.27 -12.49 -22.92
C ALA A 281 15.02 -12.07 -23.73
N GLY A 282 13.83 -12.25 -23.16
CA GLY A 282 12.58 -12.01 -23.89
C GLY A 282 11.36 -11.77 -23.00
N LYS A 283 10.34 -11.11 -23.54
CA LYS A 283 9.11 -10.82 -22.79
C LYS A 283 8.30 -12.09 -22.54
N ILE A 284 7.71 -12.19 -21.36
CA ILE A 284 6.78 -13.26 -20.95
C ILE A 284 5.44 -12.68 -20.50
N GLY A 285 4.38 -13.49 -20.55
CA GLY A 285 3.05 -13.15 -20.05
C GLY A 285 2.53 -14.10 -18.95
N ASN A 286 3.34 -15.08 -18.55
CA ASN A 286 3.05 -16.04 -17.48
C ASN A 286 4.37 -16.39 -16.78
N PRO A 287 4.44 -16.43 -15.44
CA PRO A 287 3.35 -16.26 -14.46
C PRO A 287 2.88 -14.81 -14.24
N PHE A 288 3.54 -13.84 -14.88
CA PHE A 288 3.17 -12.44 -14.93
C PHE A 288 3.65 -11.83 -16.25
N ASN A 289 3.22 -10.61 -16.56
CA ASN A 289 3.88 -9.82 -17.60
C ASN A 289 5.27 -9.42 -17.09
N GLY A 290 6.31 -9.66 -17.88
CA GLY A 290 7.68 -9.44 -17.43
C GLY A 290 8.70 -9.87 -18.47
N VAL A 291 9.91 -10.20 -18.03
CA VAL A 291 11.02 -10.68 -18.88
C VAL A 291 11.56 -12.00 -18.32
N ALA A 292 11.88 -12.93 -19.20
CA ALA A 292 12.67 -14.11 -18.86
C ALA A 292 14.14 -13.89 -19.24
N LEU A 293 15.03 -14.27 -18.33
CA LEU A 293 16.48 -14.30 -18.51
C LEU A 293 16.92 -15.77 -18.46
N TYR A 294 17.38 -16.31 -19.58
CA TYR A 294 17.60 -17.75 -19.78
C TYR A 294 19.06 -18.16 -19.67
N ALA A 295 20.00 -17.25 -19.97
CA ALA A 295 21.41 -17.58 -19.95
C ALA A 295 22.27 -16.46 -19.37
N ASN A 296 23.53 -16.79 -19.11
CA ASN A 296 24.53 -15.80 -18.73
C ASN A 296 24.60 -14.66 -19.76
N ASN A 297 24.59 -13.44 -19.25
CA ASN A 297 24.51 -12.16 -19.96
C ASN A 297 23.14 -11.75 -20.48
N ASP A 298 22.07 -12.52 -20.24
CA ASP A 298 20.71 -12.01 -20.36
C ASP A 298 20.45 -10.95 -19.30
N ALA A 299 19.96 -9.79 -19.73
CA ALA A 299 19.78 -8.64 -18.85
C ALA A 299 18.65 -7.70 -19.29
N VAL A 300 18.16 -6.93 -18.33
CA VAL A 300 17.37 -5.71 -18.58
C VAL A 300 18.09 -4.49 -18.01
N THR A 301 17.99 -3.36 -18.71
CA THR A 301 18.66 -2.10 -18.33
C THR A 301 17.74 -0.88 -18.45
N TYR A 302 17.90 0.09 -17.55
CA TYR A 302 17.31 1.42 -17.71
C TYR A 302 18.13 2.49 -16.97
N ASN A 303 18.01 3.74 -17.39
CA ASN A 303 18.68 4.87 -16.74
C ASN A 303 17.78 5.44 -15.63
N GLN A 304 18.34 5.54 -14.43
CA GLN A 304 17.67 6.14 -13.27
C GLN A 304 18.45 7.37 -12.81
N TYR A 305 17.74 8.49 -12.58
CA TYR A 305 18.30 9.60 -11.83
C TYR A 305 18.19 9.32 -10.33
N PHE A 306 19.33 9.22 -9.65
CA PHE A 306 19.37 9.09 -8.20
C PHE A 306 19.64 10.43 -7.54
N GLY A 307 18.71 10.93 -6.73
CA GLY A 307 18.88 12.19 -6.01
C GLY A 307 19.96 12.14 -4.92
N TYR A 308 20.25 10.95 -4.40
CA TYR A 308 21.22 10.70 -3.33
C TYR A 308 21.83 9.29 -3.48
N GLY A 309 22.83 8.97 -2.67
CA GLY A 309 23.75 7.84 -2.91
C GLY A 309 23.41 6.51 -2.26
N THR A 310 22.19 6.33 -1.73
CA THR A 310 21.81 5.08 -1.06
C THR A 310 20.32 4.80 -1.25
N HIS A 311 19.96 3.60 -1.71
CA HIS A 311 18.56 3.20 -1.88
C HIS A 311 18.36 1.72 -1.51
N ASP A 312 17.11 1.35 -1.25
CA ASP A 312 16.68 -0.05 -1.20
C ASP A 312 16.24 -0.46 -2.60
N PHE A 313 16.57 -1.67 -3.03
CA PHE A 313 16.19 -2.19 -4.34
C PHE A 313 15.41 -3.49 -4.15
N THR A 314 14.16 -3.50 -4.60
CA THR A 314 13.29 -4.67 -4.54
C THR A 314 13.03 -5.18 -5.95
N LEU A 315 13.20 -6.48 -6.18
CA LEU A 315 12.82 -7.14 -7.43
C LEU A 315 11.72 -8.16 -7.13
N ARG A 316 10.61 -8.09 -7.87
CA ARG A 316 9.62 -9.17 -7.91
C ARG A 316 9.96 -10.12 -9.05
N ALA A 317 10.15 -11.40 -8.75
CA ALA A 317 10.52 -12.41 -9.73
C ALA A 317 10.20 -13.83 -9.22
N CYS A 318 10.44 -14.83 -10.05
CA CYS A 318 10.49 -16.23 -9.67
C CYS A 318 11.47 -17.00 -10.54
N SER A 319 11.77 -18.24 -10.13
CA SER A 319 12.41 -19.22 -11.01
C SER A 319 11.38 -19.80 -11.99
N ASN A 320 11.81 -20.40 -13.09
CA ASN A 320 10.92 -21.21 -13.93
C ASN A 320 10.54 -22.56 -13.27
N ASN A 321 11.29 -22.98 -12.27
CA ASN A 321 11.14 -24.27 -11.60
C ASN A 321 11.50 -24.18 -10.10
N ASN A 322 11.82 -25.31 -9.45
CA ASN A 322 12.15 -25.36 -8.02
C ASN A 322 13.64 -25.13 -7.71
N ASN A 323 14.48 -24.96 -8.74
CA ASN A 323 15.87 -24.58 -8.57
C ASN A 323 15.98 -23.07 -8.34
N MET A 324 17.00 -22.67 -7.57
CA MET A 324 17.19 -21.29 -7.17
C MET A 324 17.71 -20.43 -8.32
N ALA A 325 16.86 -19.53 -8.83
CA ALA A 325 17.27 -18.51 -9.79
C ALA A 325 17.98 -17.35 -9.08
N ARG A 326 18.95 -16.74 -9.77
CA ARG A 326 19.75 -15.62 -9.28
C ARG A 326 19.82 -14.51 -10.31
N VAL A 327 19.64 -13.26 -9.85
CA VAL A 327 19.74 -12.06 -10.71
C VAL A 327 20.62 -11.04 -10.00
N ASP A 328 21.71 -10.64 -10.63
CA ASP A 328 22.62 -9.63 -10.10
C ASP A 328 22.12 -8.22 -10.38
N LEU A 329 22.27 -7.34 -9.39
CA LEU A 329 22.07 -5.91 -9.51
C LEU A 329 23.40 -5.24 -9.82
N GLN A 330 23.44 -4.45 -10.90
CA GLN A 330 24.52 -3.50 -11.18
C GLN A 330 23.98 -2.08 -11.27
N ILE A 331 24.71 -1.12 -10.69
CA ILE A 331 24.41 0.31 -10.77
C ILE A 331 25.65 1.06 -11.22
N GLY A 332 25.54 1.81 -12.32
CA GLY A 332 26.67 2.53 -12.90
C GLY A 332 27.81 1.61 -13.36
N GLY A 333 27.49 0.36 -13.71
CA GLY A 333 28.44 -0.68 -14.10
C GLY A 333 29.10 -1.43 -12.92
N GLU A 334 28.78 -1.10 -11.68
CA GLU A 334 29.31 -1.77 -10.49
C GLU A 334 28.31 -2.78 -9.93
N TYR A 335 28.77 -3.98 -9.54
CA TYR A 335 27.96 -4.97 -8.83
C TYR A 335 27.54 -4.47 -7.45
N LYS A 336 26.27 -4.67 -7.10
CA LYS A 336 25.65 -4.18 -5.86
C LYS A 336 24.95 -5.25 -5.02
N GLY A 337 24.77 -6.46 -5.55
CA GLY A 337 24.19 -7.59 -4.83
C GLY A 337 23.44 -8.52 -5.77
N THR A 338 22.87 -9.59 -5.21
CA THR A 338 22.13 -10.62 -5.94
C THR A 338 20.75 -10.82 -5.32
N PHE A 339 19.72 -10.92 -6.17
CA PHE A 339 18.37 -11.34 -5.81
C PHE A 339 18.25 -12.86 -5.93
N TYR A 340 17.53 -13.51 -5.00
CA TYR A 340 17.40 -14.97 -4.94
C TYR A 340 15.95 -15.42 -4.98
N TYR A 341 15.63 -16.38 -5.84
CA TYR A 341 14.28 -16.93 -6.01
C TYR A 341 14.31 -18.45 -6.00
N GLY A 342 13.89 -19.05 -4.88
CA GLY A 342 13.99 -20.49 -4.63
C GLY A 342 12.89 -21.35 -5.27
N GLY A 343 11.98 -20.78 -6.07
CA GLY A 343 10.88 -21.54 -6.65
C GLY A 343 10.09 -20.77 -7.69
N SER A 344 9.08 -21.45 -8.26
CA SER A 344 8.25 -20.94 -9.36
C SER A 344 7.13 -19.99 -8.95
N TYR A 345 7.03 -19.67 -7.66
CA TYR A 345 6.06 -18.71 -7.14
C TYR A 345 6.67 -17.29 -7.12
N PRO A 346 6.00 -16.30 -7.72
CA PRO A 346 6.44 -14.91 -7.69
C PRO A 346 6.61 -14.40 -6.26
N ALA A 347 7.78 -13.84 -5.95
CA ALA A 347 8.09 -13.26 -4.65
C ALA A 347 8.87 -11.95 -4.83
N GLU A 348 8.83 -11.07 -3.83
CA GLU A 348 9.72 -9.91 -3.75
C GLU A 348 10.99 -10.25 -2.96
N TYR A 349 12.14 -9.81 -3.46
CA TYR A 349 13.41 -9.85 -2.74
C TYR A 349 13.96 -8.43 -2.69
N THR A 350 14.35 -7.95 -1.51
CA THR A 350 14.88 -6.59 -1.31
C THR A 350 16.34 -6.63 -0.86
N ILE A 351 17.20 -5.91 -1.58
CA ILE A 351 18.56 -5.58 -1.17
C ILE A 351 18.51 -4.18 -0.57
N LYS A 352 18.74 -4.07 0.74
CA LYS A 352 18.64 -2.80 1.47
C LYS A 352 19.96 -2.03 1.49
N ASN A 353 19.88 -0.71 1.65
CA ASN A 353 21.00 0.20 1.90
C ASN A 353 22.14 0.08 0.88
N VAL A 354 21.78 -0.09 -0.38
CA VAL A 354 22.76 -0.21 -1.47
C VAL A 354 23.32 1.16 -1.78
N SER A 355 24.63 1.33 -1.56
CA SER A 355 25.32 2.58 -1.89
C SER A 355 25.76 2.64 -3.36
N HIS A 356 25.50 3.78 -3.99
CA HIS A 356 25.84 4.10 -5.37
C HIS A 356 26.05 5.61 -5.54
N LYS A 357 26.50 6.05 -6.71
CA LYS A 357 26.64 7.49 -7.00
C LYS A 357 25.26 8.12 -7.18
N ALA A 358 25.13 9.38 -6.76
CA ALA A 358 24.00 10.23 -7.15
C ALA A 358 24.14 10.65 -8.63
N GLY A 359 23.05 11.14 -9.22
CA GLY A 359 22.93 11.49 -10.63
C GLY A 359 22.38 10.35 -11.49
N ASN A 360 22.41 10.53 -12.81
CA ASN A 360 21.98 9.49 -13.75
C ASN A 360 22.94 8.29 -13.69
N GLN A 361 22.42 7.11 -13.39
CA GLN A 361 23.14 5.85 -13.39
C GLN A 361 22.33 4.81 -14.19
N GLU A 362 23.03 3.94 -14.91
CA GLU A 362 22.40 2.75 -15.48
C GLU A 362 22.12 1.75 -14.35
N VAL A 363 20.88 1.30 -14.26
CA VAL A 363 20.48 0.14 -13.46
C VAL A 363 20.40 -1.06 -14.40
N LYS A 364 21.05 -2.16 -14.01
CA LYS A 364 21.10 -3.40 -14.79
C LYS A 364 20.80 -4.60 -13.90
N LEU A 365 19.84 -5.41 -14.35
CA LEU A 365 19.50 -6.72 -13.76
C LEU A 365 19.99 -7.79 -14.72
N ILE A 366 20.92 -8.64 -14.29
CA ILE A 366 21.66 -9.56 -15.18
C ILE A 366 21.82 -10.95 -14.58
N VAL A 367 21.70 -11.99 -15.41
CA VAL A 367 22.08 -13.37 -15.05
C VAL A 367 23.56 -13.59 -15.35
N THR A 368 24.31 -14.07 -14.36
CA THR A 368 25.77 -14.31 -14.44
C THR A 368 26.19 -15.70 -13.99
N ALA A 369 25.26 -16.47 -13.42
CA ALA A 369 25.52 -17.76 -12.78
C ALA A 369 24.59 -18.89 -13.29
N ASP A 370 23.94 -18.71 -14.45
CA ASP A 370 23.18 -19.77 -15.10
C ASP A 370 24.10 -20.96 -15.42
N ASP A 371 23.58 -22.15 -15.15
CA ASP A 371 24.19 -23.46 -15.38
C ASP A 371 23.29 -24.39 -16.20
N GLY A 372 22.21 -23.86 -16.78
CA GLY A 372 21.22 -24.57 -17.58
C GLY A 372 20.10 -25.25 -16.77
N ASN A 373 20.06 -25.09 -15.44
CA ASN A 373 19.07 -25.75 -14.59
C ASN A 373 17.91 -24.85 -14.13
N TRP A 374 17.93 -23.55 -14.44
CA TRP A 374 16.91 -22.58 -14.05
C TRP A 374 16.89 -21.39 -15.00
N ASP A 375 15.73 -20.77 -15.16
CA ASP A 375 15.60 -19.44 -15.77
C ASP A 375 15.07 -18.46 -14.72
N ALA A 376 15.42 -17.17 -14.84
CA ALA A 376 14.85 -16.12 -14.00
C ALA A 376 13.70 -15.41 -14.73
N TYR A 377 12.51 -15.42 -14.15
CA TYR A 377 11.36 -14.66 -14.63
C TYR A 377 11.21 -13.42 -13.75
N ILE A 378 11.37 -12.23 -14.31
CA ILE A 378 11.37 -10.95 -13.58
C ILE A 378 10.15 -10.10 -13.96
N ASP A 379 9.45 -9.58 -12.95
CA ASP A 379 8.20 -8.81 -13.08
C ASP A 379 8.49 -7.30 -13.04
N TYR A 380 8.69 -6.75 -11.84
CA TYR A 380 9.02 -5.34 -11.65
C TYR A 380 10.20 -5.14 -10.70
N PHE A 381 10.85 -4.00 -10.87
CA PHE A 381 11.93 -3.51 -10.03
C PHE A 381 11.49 -2.23 -9.32
N LYS A 382 11.68 -2.15 -8.01
CA LYS A 382 11.32 -1.02 -7.18
C LYS A 382 12.56 -0.45 -6.52
N ILE A 383 12.70 0.88 -6.58
CA ILE A 383 13.68 1.67 -5.86
C ILE A 383 12.95 2.30 -4.69
N GLY A 384 13.27 1.87 -3.47
CA GLY A 384 12.82 2.49 -2.24
C GLY A 384 13.82 3.51 -1.72
N GLY A 385 13.34 4.50 -0.97
CA GLY A 385 14.23 5.36 -0.20
C GLY A 385 15.01 4.55 0.84
N SER A 386 16.33 4.70 0.90
CA SER A 386 17.12 4.11 1.99
C SER A 386 16.69 4.74 3.31
N SER A 387 16.21 3.93 4.24
CA SER A 387 16.15 4.29 5.65
C SER A 387 17.56 4.12 6.24
N GLY A 388 18.37 5.19 6.23
CA GLY A 388 19.72 5.13 6.80
C GLY A 388 20.57 6.40 6.67
N GLU A 389 20.58 7.17 7.75
CA GLU A 389 21.56 8.17 8.22
C GLU A 389 22.89 8.27 7.46
N SER A 390 23.22 9.48 6.99
CA SER A 390 24.62 9.90 6.81
C SER A 390 25.04 10.76 8.00
N SER A 391 25.87 10.16 8.84
CA SER A 391 26.72 10.84 9.80
C SER A 391 27.93 11.46 9.07
N GLY A 392 28.28 12.69 9.44
CA GLY A 392 29.46 13.41 8.94
C GLY A 392 29.71 14.63 9.81
N GLY A 393 30.45 14.43 10.91
CA GLY A 393 30.71 15.45 11.92
C GLY A 393 31.71 16.54 11.51
N ASN A 394 31.37 17.74 11.97
CA ASN A 394 32.17 18.76 12.64
C ASN A 394 33.41 19.39 11.96
N GLY A 395 33.42 20.73 11.95
CA GLY A 395 34.59 21.58 11.69
C GLY A 395 34.20 23.05 11.57
N GLY A 396 34.21 23.77 12.70
CA GLY A 396 33.88 25.19 12.78
C GLY A 396 34.84 26.12 12.03
N GLY A 397 34.35 27.32 11.71
CA GLY A 397 35.17 28.38 11.13
C GLY A 397 34.31 29.56 10.69
N ASN A 398 34.61 30.73 11.23
CA ASN A 398 33.81 31.93 11.21
C ASN A 398 33.96 32.75 9.90
N GLN A 399 32.93 33.55 9.63
CA GLN A 399 32.87 34.79 8.82
C GLN A 399 32.76 34.78 7.27
N SER A 400 31.66 35.45 6.88
CA SER A 400 31.52 36.48 5.84
C SER A 400 31.17 36.04 4.42
N GLY A 401 29.94 36.37 4.00
CA GLY A 401 29.52 36.39 2.60
C GLY A 401 28.03 36.64 2.45
N ASN A 402 27.67 37.75 1.82
CA ASN A 402 26.34 38.31 1.69
C ASN A 402 25.40 37.50 0.75
N GLN A 403 24.09 37.76 0.90
CA GLN A 403 22.94 37.45 0.02
C GLN A 403 22.23 36.10 0.15
N GLY A 404 20.92 36.14 0.45
CA GLY A 404 20.04 34.98 0.38
C GLY A 404 18.62 35.24 0.90
N GLY A 405 17.83 36.01 0.14
CA GLY A 405 16.38 36.03 0.32
C GLY A 405 15.75 34.98 -0.58
N ASN A 406 15.42 33.81 -0.03
CA ASN A 406 14.38 32.95 -0.61
C ASN A 406 13.81 32.06 0.51
N THR A 407 12.60 32.36 0.94
CA THR A 407 11.85 31.62 1.95
C THR A 407 11.48 30.26 1.38
N GLY A 408 12.28 29.24 1.71
CA GLY A 408 11.90 27.86 1.50
C GLY A 408 10.66 27.54 2.32
N TYR A 409 9.64 26.98 1.66
CA TYR A 409 8.58 26.27 2.34
C TYR A 409 9.20 25.03 3.01
N VAL A 410 9.62 25.21 4.25
CA VAL A 410 9.73 24.14 5.24
C VAL A 410 8.33 23.56 5.33
N GLN A 411 8.14 22.28 4.97
CA GLN A 411 6.97 21.54 5.44
C GLN A 411 6.93 21.74 6.95
N PRO A 412 5.86 22.31 7.53
CA PRO A 412 5.85 22.55 8.95
C PRO A 412 6.09 21.22 9.64
N GLN A 413 7.26 21.13 10.30
CA GLN A 413 7.45 20.20 11.41
C GLN A 413 6.18 20.32 12.27
N PRO A 414 5.58 19.21 12.75
CA PRO A 414 4.45 19.32 13.65
C PRO A 414 4.83 20.30 14.75
N THR A 415 4.23 21.49 14.75
CA THR A 415 4.48 22.51 15.77
C THR A 415 3.79 22.15 17.09
N GLY A 416 3.29 20.91 17.19
CA GLY A 416 2.57 20.33 18.31
C GLY A 416 3.40 19.28 19.03
N LYS A 417 3.01 18.99 20.27
CA LYS A 417 3.69 18.01 21.11
C LYS A 417 3.44 16.61 20.55
N LEU A 418 4.39 15.70 20.67
CA LEU A 418 4.23 14.31 20.24
C LEU A 418 4.04 13.39 21.45
N VAL A 419 3.27 12.32 21.29
CA VAL A 419 3.10 11.28 22.32
C VAL A 419 2.86 9.93 21.64
N ALA A 420 3.45 8.87 22.19
CA ALA A 420 3.19 7.51 21.74
C ALA A 420 2.38 6.74 22.81
N LEU A 421 1.22 6.20 22.43
CA LEU A 421 0.55 5.18 23.22
C LEU A 421 1.16 3.83 22.90
N THR A 422 1.50 3.07 23.95
CA THR A 422 2.01 1.70 23.80
C THR A 422 1.28 0.73 24.70
N PHE A 423 1.08 -0.49 24.23
CA PHE A 423 0.32 -1.53 24.94
C PHE A 423 1.11 -2.83 25.00
N ASP A 424 1.21 -3.41 26.20
CA ASP A 424 1.86 -4.71 26.44
C ASP A 424 0.85 -5.82 26.70
N ASP A 425 1.32 -7.06 26.53
CA ASP A 425 0.65 -8.33 26.89
C ASP A 425 -0.45 -8.84 25.95
N GLY A 426 -0.71 -8.14 24.86
CA GLY A 426 -1.53 -8.62 23.75
C GLY A 426 -0.83 -9.66 22.86
N PRO A 427 -1.48 -10.12 21.78
CA PRO A 427 -2.87 -9.83 21.42
C PRO A 427 -3.87 -10.65 22.26
N SER A 428 -4.96 -10.03 22.69
CA SER A 428 -6.08 -10.64 23.41
C SER A 428 -7.42 -10.19 22.82
N SER A 429 -8.56 -10.62 23.39
CA SER A 429 -9.85 -10.02 22.98
C SER A 429 -9.96 -8.55 23.39
N THR A 430 -9.35 -8.17 24.52
CA THR A 430 -9.31 -6.77 25.00
C THR A 430 -8.49 -5.87 24.07
N THR A 431 -7.54 -6.41 23.31
CA THR A 431 -6.88 -5.67 22.23
C THR A 431 -7.88 -5.09 21.22
N ASN A 432 -8.96 -5.81 20.89
CA ASN A 432 -9.98 -5.26 19.99
C ASN A 432 -10.77 -4.11 20.61
N ASP A 433 -11.04 -4.15 21.92
CA ASP A 433 -11.70 -3.06 22.62
C ASP A 433 -10.81 -1.79 22.64
N VAL A 434 -9.50 -1.97 22.80
CA VAL A 434 -8.52 -0.88 22.64
C VAL A 434 -8.58 -0.32 21.22
N LEU A 435 -8.54 -1.18 20.20
CA LEU A 435 -8.60 -0.77 18.79
C LEU A 435 -9.91 -0.04 18.45
N ASP A 436 -11.05 -0.43 19.01
CA ASP A 436 -12.33 0.28 18.83
C ASP A 436 -12.25 1.73 19.32
N VAL A 437 -11.55 1.97 20.44
CA VAL A 437 -11.32 3.33 20.95
C VAL A 437 -10.34 4.08 20.05
N LEU A 438 -9.20 3.46 19.70
CA LEU A 438 -8.20 4.08 18.84
C LEU A 438 -8.76 4.49 17.47
N GLU A 439 -9.57 3.62 16.85
CA GLU A 439 -10.26 3.88 15.57
C GLU A 439 -11.26 5.03 15.70
N ARG A 440 -12.07 5.06 16.76
CA ARG A 440 -13.04 6.13 17.03
C ARG A 440 -12.38 7.51 17.11
N TYR A 441 -11.19 7.56 17.70
CA TYR A 441 -10.46 8.81 17.86
C TYR A 441 -9.45 9.08 16.75
N ASP A 442 -9.29 8.22 15.75
CA ASP A 442 -8.23 8.32 14.73
C ASP A 442 -6.85 8.51 15.37
N VAL A 443 -6.45 7.51 16.16
CA VAL A 443 -5.18 7.47 16.89
C VAL A 443 -4.45 6.17 16.58
N LYS A 444 -3.13 6.26 16.37
CA LYS A 444 -2.23 5.12 16.22
C LYS A 444 -1.54 4.79 17.55
N ALA A 445 -1.09 3.55 17.71
CA ALA A 445 -0.34 3.08 18.87
C ALA A 445 0.70 2.02 18.47
N THR A 446 1.61 1.66 19.39
CA THR A 446 2.54 0.52 19.23
C THR A 446 2.21 -0.59 20.23
N PHE A 447 2.06 -1.82 19.78
CA PHE A 447 1.69 -2.97 20.62
C PHE A 447 2.87 -3.94 20.75
N PHE A 448 3.33 -4.17 21.97
CA PHE A 448 4.36 -5.15 22.30
C PHE A 448 3.68 -6.50 22.58
N LEU A 449 3.82 -7.42 21.63
CA LEU A 449 3.08 -8.68 21.65
C LEU A 449 3.87 -9.80 22.35
N ILE A 450 3.15 -10.65 23.08
CA ILE A 450 3.66 -11.92 23.59
C ILE A 450 3.54 -12.97 22.49
N GLY A 451 4.64 -13.60 22.12
CA GLY A 451 4.68 -14.56 21.00
C GLY A 451 3.75 -15.75 21.16
N GLN A 452 3.51 -16.26 22.38
CA GLN A 452 2.53 -17.33 22.65
C GLN A 452 1.09 -16.93 22.33
N ASN A 453 0.78 -15.64 22.40
CA ASN A 453 -0.53 -15.11 22.05
C ASN A 453 -0.67 -14.91 20.53
N VAL A 454 0.41 -14.99 19.76
CA VAL A 454 0.42 -14.87 18.29
C VAL A 454 0.08 -16.21 17.65
N ASN A 455 -1.16 -16.36 17.19
CA ASN A 455 -1.68 -17.57 16.57
C ASN A 455 -2.85 -17.26 15.63
N SER A 456 -3.44 -18.28 15.02
CA SER A 456 -4.54 -18.12 14.07
C SER A 456 -5.79 -17.41 14.65
N ASN A 457 -6.05 -17.53 15.96
CA ASN A 457 -7.21 -16.89 16.58
C ASN A 457 -7.00 -15.39 16.78
N THR A 458 -5.75 -14.94 16.95
CA THR A 458 -5.38 -13.54 17.17
C THR A 458 -4.89 -12.84 15.90
N MET A 459 -4.63 -13.59 14.83
CA MET A 459 -4.23 -13.08 13.52
C MET A 459 -5.15 -11.96 13.00
N ALA A 460 -6.47 -12.08 13.14
CA ALA A 460 -7.40 -11.06 12.67
C ALA A 460 -7.26 -9.73 13.44
N THR A 461 -7.04 -9.81 14.76
CA THR A 461 -6.73 -8.66 15.62
C THR A 461 -5.42 -8.01 15.18
N MET A 462 -4.37 -8.82 14.93
CA MET A 462 -3.07 -8.32 14.47
C MET A 462 -3.15 -7.65 13.10
N GLN A 463 -3.88 -8.23 12.16
CA GLN A 463 -4.13 -7.61 10.86
C GLN A 463 -4.90 -6.30 11.01
N ARG A 464 -5.81 -6.19 11.99
CA ARG A 464 -6.51 -4.93 12.29
C ARG A 464 -5.53 -3.88 12.83
N GLN A 465 -4.65 -4.23 13.76
CA GLN A 465 -3.58 -3.34 14.25
C GLN A 465 -2.78 -2.76 13.07
N VAL A 466 -2.31 -3.62 12.16
CA VAL A 466 -1.54 -3.20 10.96
C VAL A 466 -2.38 -2.32 10.03
N ARG A 467 -3.63 -2.69 9.73
CA ARG A 467 -4.52 -1.88 8.87
C ARG A 467 -4.81 -0.48 9.41
N MET A 468 -4.86 -0.34 10.75
CA MET A 468 -5.06 0.94 11.42
C MET A 468 -3.78 1.79 11.48
N GLY A 469 -2.67 1.31 10.91
CA GLY A 469 -1.38 1.99 10.98
C GLY A 469 -0.74 1.92 12.37
N CYS A 470 -1.18 1.00 13.23
CA CYS A 470 -0.49 0.70 14.48
C CYS A 470 0.75 -0.15 14.21
N GLU A 471 1.73 -0.05 15.09
CA GLU A 471 3.00 -0.76 15.00
C GLU A 471 2.99 -2.00 15.91
N LEU A 472 3.61 -3.09 15.48
CA LEU A 472 3.79 -4.29 16.29
C LEU A 472 5.26 -4.40 16.74
N ALA A 473 5.45 -4.71 18.01
CA ALA A 473 6.74 -4.76 18.68
C ALA A 473 6.87 -6.04 19.53
N ASN A 474 8.07 -6.30 20.03
CA ASN A 474 8.41 -7.58 20.66
C ASN A 474 8.35 -7.51 22.19
N HIS A 475 7.55 -8.40 22.82
CA HIS A 475 7.47 -8.56 24.27
C HIS A 475 7.90 -9.96 24.75
N THR A 476 8.87 -10.58 24.05
CA THR A 476 9.30 -11.98 24.21
C THR A 476 8.24 -13.01 23.82
N TYR A 477 8.65 -14.28 23.72
CA TYR A 477 7.74 -15.34 23.31
C TYR A 477 6.83 -15.79 24.46
N THR A 478 7.38 -15.97 25.66
CA THR A 478 6.65 -16.52 26.82
C THR A 478 6.47 -15.56 27.99
N HIS A 479 6.82 -14.28 27.84
CA HIS A 479 6.71 -13.27 28.90
C HIS A 479 7.51 -13.63 30.18
N GLU A 480 8.69 -14.25 30.01
CA GLU A 480 9.56 -14.60 31.13
C GLU A 480 10.45 -13.42 31.54
N ASP A 481 10.81 -13.36 32.83
CA ASP A 481 11.80 -12.40 33.31
C ASP A 481 13.20 -12.74 32.78
N LEU A 482 13.67 -11.90 31.86
CA LEU A 482 14.92 -12.13 31.12
C LEU A 482 16.18 -11.92 31.98
N ALA A 483 16.10 -11.18 33.10
CA ALA A 483 17.28 -10.94 33.93
C ALA A 483 17.84 -12.21 34.58
N TYR A 484 17.04 -13.28 34.64
CA TYR A 484 17.41 -14.59 35.19
C TYR A 484 17.70 -15.65 34.11
N LYS A 485 17.77 -15.26 32.84
CA LYS A 485 17.96 -16.18 31.70
C LYS A 485 19.38 -16.10 31.13
N SER A 486 19.79 -17.17 30.44
CA SER A 486 21.05 -17.17 29.70
C SER A 486 20.95 -16.27 28.45
N ALA A 487 22.09 -15.79 27.94
CA ALA A 487 22.13 -14.98 26.71
C ALA A 487 21.46 -15.69 25.51
N GLN A 488 21.61 -17.01 25.41
CA GLN A 488 20.97 -17.78 24.34
C GLN A 488 19.45 -17.87 24.52
N ASP A 489 18.97 -18.07 25.75
CA ASP A 489 17.53 -18.09 26.02
C ASP A 489 16.89 -16.73 25.73
N ILE A 490 17.58 -15.64 26.06
CA ILE A 490 17.12 -14.28 25.74
C ILE A 490 16.98 -14.10 24.22
N LYS A 491 18.02 -14.47 23.45
CA LYS A 491 17.97 -14.43 21.98
C LYS A 491 16.81 -15.23 21.42
N ASN A 492 16.67 -16.48 21.88
CA ASN A 492 15.58 -17.36 21.47
C ASN A 492 14.20 -16.74 21.76
N GLN A 493 13.99 -16.18 22.96
CA GLN A 493 12.73 -15.55 23.35
C GLN A 493 12.36 -14.38 22.43
N VAL A 494 13.33 -13.56 22.04
CA VAL A 494 13.11 -12.45 21.10
C VAL A 494 12.88 -12.99 19.69
N GLU A 495 13.75 -13.87 19.18
CA GLU A 495 13.67 -14.42 17.83
C GLU A 495 12.38 -15.19 17.57
N TRP A 496 11.92 -16.01 18.52
CA TRP A 496 10.66 -16.75 18.39
C TRP A 496 9.46 -15.82 18.34
N CYS A 497 9.44 -14.76 19.15
CA CYS A 497 8.37 -13.76 19.12
C CYS A 497 8.37 -12.99 17.79
N SER A 498 9.53 -12.47 17.36
CA SER A 498 9.67 -11.80 16.07
C SER A 498 9.23 -12.69 14.90
N SER A 499 9.64 -13.96 14.92
CA SER A 499 9.27 -14.94 13.89
C SER A 499 7.78 -15.24 13.90
N ALA A 500 7.16 -15.39 15.07
CA ALA A 500 5.72 -15.61 15.19
C ALA A 500 4.92 -14.43 14.59
N ILE A 501 5.32 -13.20 14.89
CA ILE A 501 4.70 -11.99 14.34
C ILE A 501 4.88 -11.93 12.82
N LYS A 502 6.11 -12.12 12.34
CA LYS A 502 6.44 -12.11 10.90
C LYS A 502 5.66 -13.16 10.13
N ASN A 503 5.60 -14.39 10.64
CA ASN A 503 4.89 -15.50 9.99
C ASN A 503 3.37 -15.32 10.00
N THR A 504 2.82 -14.59 10.98
CA THR A 504 1.36 -14.42 11.11
C THR A 504 0.83 -13.25 10.30
N VAL A 505 1.55 -12.12 10.25
CA VAL A 505 1.06 -10.89 9.58
C VAL A 505 2.06 -10.21 8.65
N GLY A 506 3.24 -10.81 8.41
CA GLY A 506 4.23 -10.31 7.45
C GLY A 506 5.06 -9.11 7.94
N VAL A 507 4.91 -8.69 9.20
CA VAL A 507 5.56 -7.50 9.77
C VAL A 507 6.86 -7.86 10.50
N ASP A 508 7.92 -7.10 10.25
CA ASP A 508 9.15 -7.14 11.05
C ASP A 508 9.02 -6.17 12.24
N VAL A 509 9.33 -6.64 13.44
CA VAL A 509 9.34 -5.81 14.65
C VAL A 509 10.57 -4.90 14.68
N LYS A 510 10.40 -3.68 15.18
CA LYS A 510 11.48 -2.67 15.26
C LYS A 510 11.89 -2.29 16.68
N PHE A 511 11.09 -2.65 17.67
CA PHE A 511 11.30 -2.27 19.07
C PHE A 511 11.09 -3.46 19.97
N PHE A 512 11.77 -3.42 21.12
CA PHE A 512 11.68 -4.43 22.16
C PHE A 512 11.36 -3.79 23.51
N ARG A 513 10.53 -4.48 24.29
CA ARG A 513 10.33 -4.16 25.71
C ARG A 513 10.49 -5.44 26.52
N ALA A 514 11.38 -5.39 27.52
CA ALA A 514 11.57 -6.51 28.43
C ALA A 514 10.35 -6.69 29.33
N PRO A 515 9.84 -7.92 29.53
CA PRO A 515 8.87 -8.24 30.56
C PRO A 515 9.31 -7.69 31.92
N ASN A 516 8.36 -7.16 32.69
CA ASN A 516 8.59 -6.48 33.98
C ASN A 516 9.58 -5.29 33.92
N LEU A 517 9.91 -4.78 32.72
CA LEU A 517 11.00 -3.82 32.49
C LEU A 517 12.36 -4.31 33.05
N SER A 518 12.51 -5.62 33.23
CA SER A 518 13.64 -6.26 33.89
C SER A 518 14.80 -6.42 32.92
N VAL A 519 15.83 -5.57 33.07
CA VAL A 519 16.99 -5.52 32.19
C VAL A 519 18.30 -5.58 32.99
N ASN A 520 19.30 -6.24 32.44
CA ASN A 520 20.69 -6.23 32.90
C ASN A 520 21.64 -6.22 31.70
N ASN A 521 22.96 -6.19 31.94
CA ASN A 521 23.95 -6.16 30.85
C ASN A 521 23.80 -7.32 29.86
N THR A 522 23.49 -8.52 30.35
CA THR A 522 23.27 -9.70 29.51
C THR A 522 22.07 -9.50 28.58
N VAL A 523 20.97 -8.94 29.09
CA VAL A 523 19.78 -8.64 28.28
C VAL A 523 20.12 -7.60 27.20
N TYR A 524 20.75 -6.49 27.55
CA TYR A 524 21.14 -5.46 26.57
C TYR A 524 22.07 -6.00 25.48
N GLN A 525 23.01 -6.87 25.82
CA GLN A 525 23.95 -7.47 24.86
C GLN A 525 23.33 -8.59 24.01
N SER A 526 22.19 -9.14 24.43
CA SER A 526 21.57 -10.28 23.76
C SER A 526 20.44 -9.89 22.81
N VAL A 527 19.93 -8.66 22.88
CA VAL A 527 18.79 -8.20 22.09
C VAL A 527 19.23 -7.11 21.12
N ASP A 528 19.12 -7.40 19.82
CA ASP A 528 19.46 -6.47 18.73
C ASP A 528 18.23 -5.66 18.27
N LEU A 529 17.53 -5.07 19.24
CA LEU A 529 16.38 -4.18 19.04
C LEU A 529 16.44 -3.04 20.07
N PRO A 530 16.05 -1.82 19.70
CA PRO A 530 16.00 -0.71 20.64
C PRO A 530 15.00 -0.95 21.77
N PHE A 531 15.45 -0.68 23.00
CA PHE A 531 14.71 -0.93 24.23
C PHE A 531 13.77 0.23 24.58
N ILE A 532 12.52 -0.11 24.88
CA ILE A 532 11.49 0.86 25.24
C ILE A 532 11.00 0.57 26.66
N GLN A 533 10.98 1.60 27.51
CA GLN A 533 10.46 1.53 28.87
C GLN A 533 9.06 2.11 28.98
N GLY A 534 8.85 3.32 28.47
CA GLY A 534 7.63 4.10 28.69
C GLY A 534 7.42 4.61 30.13
N ILE A 535 6.40 5.45 30.31
CA ILE A 535 5.87 5.91 31.59
C ILE A 535 4.57 5.16 31.89
N THR A 536 4.45 4.61 33.10
CA THR A 536 3.32 3.76 33.51
C THR A 536 2.34 4.49 34.42
N CYS A 537 1.08 4.02 34.45
CA CYS A 537 0.10 4.37 35.48
C CYS A 537 -0.33 3.17 36.34
N ASN A 538 0.48 2.12 36.40
CA ASN A 538 0.20 0.85 37.11
C ASN A 538 -1.12 0.21 36.67
N ASP A 539 -1.39 0.21 35.37
CA ASP A 539 -2.68 -0.24 34.84
C ASP A 539 -2.87 -1.76 34.82
N TRP A 540 -1.85 -2.52 35.19
CA TRP A 540 -1.99 -3.96 35.50
C TRP A 540 -2.69 -4.21 36.84
N GLU A 541 -2.71 -3.23 37.74
CA GLU A 541 -3.37 -3.35 39.03
C GLU A 541 -4.88 -3.13 38.87
N SER A 542 -5.67 -4.16 39.17
CA SER A 542 -7.13 -4.14 38.98
C SER A 542 -7.84 -3.10 39.86
N TYR A 543 -7.25 -2.72 41.00
CA TYR A 543 -7.77 -1.70 41.90
C TYR A 543 -7.48 -0.27 41.46
N VAL A 544 -6.59 -0.05 40.48
CA VAL A 544 -6.36 1.28 39.91
C VAL A 544 -7.46 1.56 38.89
N SER A 545 -8.38 2.46 39.24
CA SER A 545 -9.54 2.80 38.41
C SER A 545 -9.16 3.51 37.11
N ALA A 546 -10.07 3.51 36.12
CA ALA A 546 -9.87 4.20 34.84
C ALA A 546 -9.54 5.70 35.01
N SER A 547 -10.16 6.38 35.98
CA SER A 547 -9.88 7.80 36.27
C SER A 547 -8.50 8.02 36.90
N GLN A 548 -8.06 7.12 37.79
CA GLN A 548 -6.70 7.15 38.36
C GLN A 548 -5.64 6.88 37.28
N ARG A 549 -5.90 5.95 36.35
CA ARG A 549 -5.03 5.69 35.19
C ARG A 549 -4.90 6.95 34.32
N ALA A 550 -6.02 7.52 33.91
CA ALA A 550 -6.05 8.72 33.08
C ALA A 550 -5.35 9.90 33.75
N SER A 551 -5.65 10.19 35.02
CA SER A 551 -5.01 11.30 35.74
C SER A 551 -3.51 11.11 35.92
N THR A 552 -3.05 9.89 36.21
CA THR A 552 -1.62 9.59 36.33
C THR A 552 -0.88 9.80 35.01
N VAL A 553 -1.45 9.35 33.90
CA VAL A 553 -0.90 9.60 32.55
C VAL A 553 -0.84 11.10 32.25
N LEU A 554 -1.94 11.81 32.44
CA LEU A 554 -2.06 13.25 32.12
C LEU A 554 -1.14 14.13 32.98
N ASN A 555 -0.85 13.73 34.21
CA ASN A 555 0.07 14.45 35.09
C ASN A 555 1.56 14.18 34.79
N SER A 556 1.86 13.10 34.05
CA SER A 556 3.24 12.66 33.79
C SER A 556 3.72 12.97 32.38
N VAL A 557 2.79 13.18 31.45
CA VAL A 557 3.06 13.34 30.02
C VAL A 557 3.78 14.66 29.70
N GLN A 558 4.78 14.56 28.84
CA GLN A 558 5.52 15.66 28.26
C GLN A 558 5.64 15.42 26.75
N ASP A 559 6.07 16.45 26.02
CA ASP A 559 6.37 16.30 24.60
C ASP A 559 7.42 15.20 24.38
N GLY A 560 7.07 14.22 23.56
CA GLY A 560 7.84 13.02 23.25
C GLY A 560 7.68 11.86 24.23
N SER A 561 6.74 11.93 25.18
CA SER A 561 6.47 10.83 26.11
C SER A 561 6.01 9.56 25.41
N ILE A 562 6.49 8.42 25.90
CA ILE A 562 6.01 7.08 25.54
C ILE A 562 5.18 6.58 26.70
N ILE A 563 3.86 6.43 26.53
CA ILE A 563 2.96 5.95 27.59
C ILE A 563 2.88 4.43 27.51
N LEU A 564 3.18 3.75 28.61
CA LEU A 564 3.06 2.30 28.77
C LEU A 564 1.72 1.97 29.43
N LEU A 565 0.93 1.16 28.73
CA LEU A 565 -0.33 0.57 29.16
C LEU A 565 -0.33 -0.92 28.81
N HIS A 566 -1.35 -1.66 29.22
CA HIS A 566 -1.49 -3.09 28.96
C HIS A 566 -2.85 -3.44 28.34
N ASP A 567 -2.86 -4.35 27.37
CA ASP A 567 -4.06 -4.86 26.70
C ASP A 567 -4.26 -6.37 26.89
N PHE A 568 -3.72 -6.95 27.97
CA PHE A 568 -4.03 -8.32 28.38
C PHE A 568 -5.53 -8.53 28.60
N GLN A 569 -5.94 -9.80 28.48
CA GLN A 569 -7.33 -10.21 28.59
C GLN A 569 -7.98 -9.72 29.89
N GLY A 570 -9.01 -8.87 29.75
CA GLY A 570 -9.82 -8.38 30.87
C GLY A 570 -9.38 -7.03 31.44
N ASN A 571 -8.38 -6.35 30.87
CA ASN A 571 -7.93 -5.03 31.35
C ASN A 571 -8.86 -3.87 30.94
N TYR A 572 -10.17 -3.99 31.20
CA TYR A 572 -11.19 -3.04 30.75
C TYR A 572 -11.06 -1.64 31.35
N ASN A 573 -10.43 -1.50 32.53
CA ASN A 573 -10.16 -0.19 33.12
C ASN A 573 -9.19 0.64 32.26
N THR A 574 -8.28 0.01 31.51
CA THR A 574 -7.41 0.71 30.54
C THR A 574 -8.25 1.18 29.36
N VAL A 575 -9.07 0.30 28.78
CA VAL A 575 -10.00 0.65 27.69
C VAL A 575 -10.87 1.86 28.07
N GLN A 576 -11.41 1.87 29.28
CA GLN A 576 -12.25 2.97 29.80
C GLN A 576 -11.48 4.27 30.05
N ALA A 577 -10.17 4.21 30.32
CA ALA A 577 -9.33 5.39 30.53
C ALA A 577 -8.95 6.08 29.22
N LEU A 578 -8.86 5.34 28.12
CA LEU A 578 -8.36 5.81 26.83
C LEU A 578 -9.11 7.03 26.27
N PRO A 579 -10.45 7.12 26.25
CA PRO A 579 -11.17 8.31 25.79
C PRO A 579 -10.68 9.59 26.49
N THR A 580 -10.64 9.57 27.82
CA THR A 580 -10.21 10.72 28.64
C THR A 580 -8.76 11.10 28.35
N ILE A 581 -7.86 10.11 28.22
CA ILE A 581 -6.45 10.34 27.90
C ILE A 581 -6.33 10.99 26.52
N ILE A 582 -6.97 10.40 25.51
CA ILE A 582 -6.87 10.83 24.11
C ILE A 582 -7.43 12.22 23.92
N GLU A 583 -8.66 12.48 24.37
CA GLU A 583 -9.31 13.79 24.25
C GLU A 583 -8.51 14.88 24.96
N SER A 584 -8.05 14.62 26.19
CA SER A 584 -7.30 15.59 26.98
C SER A 584 -5.95 15.93 26.34
N LEU A 585 -5.24 14.94 25.80
CA LEU A 585 -3.96 15.16 25.12
C LEU A 585 -4.15 15.87 23.78
N LYS A 586 -5.15 15.50 22.97
CA LYS A 586 -5.48 16.24 21.74
C LYS A 586 -5.80 17.71 22.03
N ASN A 587 -6.60 17.98 23.08
CA ASN A 587 -6.91 19.35 23.51
C ASN A 587 -5.68 20.13 24.02
N GLN A 588 -4.66 19.44 24.51
CA GLN A 588 -3.37 20.03 24.91
C GLN A 588 -2.38 20.19 23.74
N GLY A 589 -2.80 19.89 22.51
CA GLY A 589 -2.00 20.01 21.29
C GLY A 589 -1.05 18.85 21.04
N TYR A 590 -1.31 17.68 21.62
CA TYR A 590 -0.55 16.47 21.33
C TYR A 590 -1.03 15.78 20.05
N THR A 591 -0.09 15.31 19.26
CA THR A 591 -0.29 14.37 18.16
C THR A 591 0.15 12.98 18.61
N PHE A 592 -0.74 12.00 18.41
CA PHE A 592 -0.45 10.61 18.70
C PHE A 592 0.27 9.95 17.53
N VAL A 593 1.38 9.27 17.82
CA VAL A 593 2.26 8.65 16.84
C VAL A 593 2.69 7.25 17.30
N THR A 594 3.09 6.40 16.37
CA THR A 594 3.81 5.14 16.66
C THR A 594 5.22 5.44 17.18
N LEU A 595 5.92 4.45 17.73
CA LEU A 595 7.31 4.63 18.16
C LEU A 595 8.23 4.97 16.99
N SER A 596 8.10 4.29 15.84
CA SER A 596 8.86 4.64 14.63
C SER A 596 8.67 6.12 14.27
N GLU A 597 7.43 6.58 14.16
CA GLU A 597 7.10 7.98 13.84
C GLU A 597 7.62 8.94 14.93
N LEU A 598 7.55 8.57 16.21
CA LEU A 598 8.04 9.40 17.31
C LEU A 598 9.55 9.64 17.21
N PHE A 599 10.35 8.58 17.05
CA PHE A 599 11.81 8.70 16.93
C PHE A 599 12.20 9.45 15.65
N GLU A 600 11.52 9.18 14.54
CA GLU A 600 11.74 9.85 13.26
C GLU A 600 11.46 11.35 13.35
N LEU A 601 10.28 11.75 13.84
CA LEU A 601 9.89 13.16 13.95
C LEU A 601 10.73 13.94 14.98
N LYS A 602 11.27 13.25 15.99
CA LYS A 602 12.21 13.85 16.95
C LYS A 602 13.65 13.86 16.45
N GLY A 603 13.94 13.19 15.33
CA GLY A 603 15.30 13.07 14.80
C GLY A 603 16.25 12.35 15.77
N VAL A 604 15.75 11.39 16.53
CA VAL A 604 16.50 10.66 17.56
C VAL A 604 16.70 9.22 17.11
N ASN A 605 17.95 8.76 17.10
CA ASN A 605 18.25 7.36 16.83
C ASN A 605 17.87 6.50 18.07
N PRO A 606 16.95 5.52 17.91
CA PRO A 606 16.52 4.68 19.03
C PRO A 606 17.59 3.68 19.49
N ASN A 607 18.54 3.31 18.62
CA ASN A 607 19.61 2.36 18.90
C ASN A 607 20.74 3.04 19.68
N GLN A 608 20.60 3.04 21.00
CA GLN A 608 21.60 3.56 21.92
C GLN A 608 21.99 2.45 22.90
N GLU A 609 23.28 2.20 23.06
CA GLU A 609 23.78 1.16 23.96
C GLU A 609 23.26 1.37 25.39
N TYR A 610 22.78 0.30 26.01
CA TYR A 610 22.32 0.27 27.40
C TYR A 610 21.23 1.31 27.76
N LYS A 611 20.46 1.78 26.76
CA LYS A 611 19.41 2.77 26.95
C LYS A 611 18.03 2.17 26.73
N SER A 612 17.13 2.44 27.68
CA SER A 612 15.70 2.18 27.53
C SER A 612 14.92 3.50 27.55
N TRP A 613 14.03 3.70 26.59
CA TRP A 613 13.38 5.00 26.36
C TRP A 613 12.01 5.10 27.04
N SER A 614 11.83 6.10 27.90
CA SER A 614 10.51 6.51 28.43
C SER A 614 9.98 7.80 27.79
N ARG A 615 10.86 8.57 27.15
CA ARG A 615 10.57 9.80 26.43
C ARG A 615 11.64 10.04 25.36
N VAL A 616 11.24 10.53 24.20
CA VAL A 616 12.15 11.00 23.15
C VAL A 616 12.24 12.53 23.25
N PRO A 617 13.44 13.09 23.56
CA PRO A 617 13.57 14.46 24.02
C PRO A 617 13.17 15.54 23.01
#